data_AF-A0AA38LGV3-F1
#
_entry.id   AF-A0AA38LGV3-F1
#
_cell.length_a   1.000
_cell.length_b   1.000
_cell.length_c   1.000
_cell.angle_alpha   90.00
_cell.angle_beta   90.00
_cell.angle_gamma   90.00
#
_symmetry.space_group_name_H-M   'P 1'
#
loop_
_entity.id
_entity.type
_entity.pdbx_description
1 polymer ?
#
loop_
_entity_poly.entity_id
_entity_poly.type
_entity_poly.pdbx_seq_one_letter_code
_entity_poly.pdbx_strand_id
1 'polypeptide(L)'
;GGANGISSNISSFGSVFVIDNPITEGPQDTSKLLGRLQGVQVNSDRRGANFHMSATLIIENGDALEITGTIRSLFATRKLSVVGGSGRFKYARGKALVNLVSFDGVLLTFKIRVTLRSY
;
A
#
# COMPACT_ATOMS: atom_id res chain seq x y z
N GLY A 1 21.30 10.50 17.05
CA GLY A 1 21.59 10.54 15.60
C GLY A 1 20.61 9.65 14.90
N GLY A 2 19.84 10.21 13.96
CA GLY A 2 18.74 9.52 13.25
C GLY A 2 17.95 10.51 12.37
N ALA A 3 18.67 11.08 11.41
CA ALA A 3 18.28 11.89 10.25
C ALA A 3 17.01 12.78 10.31
N ASN A 4 17.29 14.07 10.45
CA ASN A 4 16.55 15.17 9.83
C ASN A 4 16.21 14.84 8.36
N GLY A 5 14.93 14.60 8.07
CA GLY A 5 14.41 14.34 6.72
C GLY A 5 13.00 14.86 6.49
N ILE A 6 12.52 15.79 7.31
CA ILE A 6 11.24 16.45 7.07
C ILE A 6 11.50 17.53 6.03
N SER A 7 11.46 17.15 4.74
CA SER A 7 11.24 18.13 3.69
C SER A 7 9.91 18.82 3.97
N SER A 8 9.89 20.15 4.03
CA SER A 8 8.69 20.97 4.33
C SER A 8 7.51 20.76 3.37
N ASN A 9 7.70 19.98 2.31
CA ASN A 9 6.64 19.54 1.39
C ASN A 9 6.63 18.01 1.29
N ILE A 10 5.49 17.40 1.64
CA ILE A 10 5.25 15.95 1.68
C ILE A 10 5.42 15.29 0.29
N SER A 11 5.39 16.09 -0.78
CA SER A 11 5.51 15.65 -2.17
C SER A 11 6.90 15.89 -2.79
N SER A 12 7.92 16.17 -1.98
CA SER A 12 9.28 16.40 -2.50
C SER A 12 9.97 15.10 -2.93
N PHE A 13 10.89 15.17 -3.89
CA PHE A 13 11.74 14.03 -4.21
C PHE A 13 12.52 13.56 -2.98
N GLY A 14 12.53 12.25 -2.74
CA GLY A 14 13.19 11.63 -1.60
C GLY A 14 12.36 11.61 -0.31
N SER A 15 11.15 12.17 -0.28
CA SER A 15 10.25 12.04 0.86
C SER A 15 9.89 10.56 1.07
N VAL A 16 10.01 10.09 2.32
CA VAL A 16 9.72 8.71 2.74
C VAL A 16 8.56 8.70 3.71
N PHE A 17 7.61 7.81 3.48
CA PHE A 17 6.46 7.53 4.35
C PHE A 17 6.53 6.09 4.80
N VAL A 18 6.53 5.88 6.12
CA VAL A 18 6.30 4.57 6.71
C VAL A 18 4.80 4.42 6.90
N ILE A 19 4.24 3.30 6.45
CA ILE A 19 2.81 3.03 6.52
C ILE A 19 2.53 1.83 7.41
N ASP A 20 1.47 1.94 8.19
CA ASP A 20 0.91 0.87 9.01
C ASP A 20 -0.62 1.06 9.11
N ASN A 21 -1.34 0.55 8.12
CA ASN A 21 -2.77 0.81 7.95
C ASN A 21 -3.61 -0.45 8.24
N PRO A 22 -4.79 -0.33 8.89
CA PRO A 22 -5.69 -1.46 9.05
C PRO A 22 -6.24 -1.95 7.68
N ILE A 23 -6.39 -3.26 7.53
CA ILE A 23 -7.13 -3.87 6.43
C ILE A 23 -8.44 -4.38 7.01
N THR A 24 -9.56 -3.88 6.52
CA THR A 24 -10.91 -4.20 6.99
C THR A 24 -11.75 -4.86 5.90
N GLU A 25 -12.80 -5.56 6.29
CA GLU A 25 -13.73 -6.21 5.35
C GLU A 25 -14.53 -5.19 4.50
N GLY A 26 -14.81 -4.02 5.06
CA GLY A 26 -15.55 -2.93 4.43
C GLY A 26 -14.97 -1.55 4.77
N PRO A 27 -15.47 -0.49 4.10
CA PRO A 27 -15.01 0.88 4.32
C PRO A 27 -15.56 1.53 5.61
N GLN A 28 -16.52 0.90 6.30
CA GLN A 28 -17.10 1.43 7.53
C GLN A 28 -16.15 1.19 8.72
N ASP A 29 -16.11 2.13 9.66
CA ASP A 29 -15.27 2.03 10.87
C ASP A 29 -15.62 0.83 11.77
N THR A 30 -16.84 0.31 11.66
CA THR A 30 -17.32 -0.87 12.38
C THR A 30 -16.98 -2.20 11.69
N SER A 31 -16.33 -2.15 10.52
CA SER A 31 -15.99 -3.35 9.75
C SER A 31 -14.99 -4.23 10.50
N LYS A 32 -15.10 -5.55 10.31
CA LYS A 32 -14.15 -6.51 10.88
C LYS A 32 -12.72 -6.20 10.40
N LEU A 33 -11.77 -6.15 11.34
CA LEU A 33 -10.35 -6.09 11.05
C LEU A 33 -9.88 -7.46 10.52
N LEU A 34 -9.25 -7.45 9.34
CA LEU A 34 -8.72 -8.63 8.67
C LEU A 34 -7.20 -8.74 8.74
N GLY A 35 -6.51 -7.62 9.00
CA GLY A 35 -5.06 -7.58 8.94
C GLY A 35 -4.49 -6.16 8.93
N ARG A 36 -3.22 -6.04 8.51
CA ARG A 36 -2.51 -4.75 8.38
C ARG A 36 -1.74 -4.67 7.06
N LEU A 37 -1.68 -3.46 6.50
CA LEU A 37 -0.81 -3.10 5.38
C LEU A 37 0.38 -2.31 5.93
N GLN A 38 1.56 -2.93 5.90
CA GLN A 38 2.79 -2.36 6.45
C GLN A 38 3.85 -2.19 5.38
N GLY A 39 4.61 -1.09 5.41
CA GLY A 39 5.68 -0.88 4.44
C GLY A 39 6.14 0.56 4.31
N VAL A 40 6.64 0.88 3.12
CA VAL A 40 7.19 2.20 2.79
C VAL A 40 6.68 2.73 1.46
N GLN A 41 6.52 4.04 1.39
CA GLN A 41 6.34 4.79 0.15
C GLN A 41 7.43 5.84 0.02
N VAL A 42 8.02 5.96 -1.16
CA VAL A 42 9.10 6.94 -1.42
C VAL A 42 8.73 7.73 -2.65
N ASN A 43 8.77 9.07 -2.59
CA ASN A 43 8.72 9.86 -3.82
C ASN A 43 10.06 9.70 -4.55
N SER A 44 10.05 8.88 -5.59
CA SER A 44 11.22 8.61 -6.43
C SER A 44 11.18 9.37 -7.76
N ASP A 45 10.30 10.37 -7.89
CA ASP A 45 10.15 11.19 -9.09
C ASP A 45 10.64 12.63 -8.84
N ARG A 46 11.68 13.04 -9.58
CA ARG A 46 12.25 14.38 -9.47
C ARG A 46 11.38 15.46 -10.10
N ARG A 47 10.43 15.09 -10.95
CA ARG A 47 9.59 16.02 -11.74
C ARG A 47 8.13 16.02 -11.28
N GLY A 48 7.78 15.23 -10.26
CA GLY A 48 6.41 15.03 -9.85
C GLY A 48 6.27 14.37 -8.49
N ALA A 49 5.04 13.99 -8.16
CA ALA A 49 4.67 13.38 -6.89
C ALA A 49 4.32 11.89 -7.06
N ASN A 50 5.16 11.14 -7.78
CA ASN A 50 4.96 9.70 -7.97
C ASN A 50 5.70 8.91 -6.89
N PHE A 51 4.96 8.05 -6.19
CA PHE A 51 5.49 7.28 -5.07
C PHE A 51 5.76 5.83 -5.47
N HIS A 52 6.97 5.34 -5.25
CA HIS A 52 7.22 3.90 -5.24
C HIS A 52 6.77 3.32 -3.90
N MET A 53 5.96 2.26 -3.92
CA MET A 53 5.52 1.53 -2.73
C MET A 53 6.16 0.15 -2.69
N SER A 54 6.59 -0.26 -1.49
CA SER A 54 6.88 -1.65 -1.14
C SER A 54 6.17 -1.94 0.19
N ALA A 55 5.23 -2.89 0.18
CA ALA A 55 4.40 -3.16 1.34
C ALA A 55 3.98 -4.63 1.43
N THR A 56 3.62 -5.03 2.64
CA THR A 56 3.16 -6.37 3.00
C THR A 56 1.73 -6.29 3.52
N LEU A 57 0.82 -7.07 2.93
CA LEU A 57 -0.51 -7.32 3.48
C LEU A 57 -0.39 -8.50 4.43
N ILE A 58 -0.42 -8.22 5.73
CA ILE A 58 -0.39 -9.24 6.80
C ILE A 58 -1.84 -9.57 7.14
N ILE A 59 -2.26 -10.81 6.95
CA ILE A 59 -3.63 -11.29 7.15
C ILE A 59 -3.64 -12.30 8.32
N GLU A 60 -4.83 -12.76 8.72
CA GLU A 60 -5.06 -13.77 9.76
C GLU A 60 -4.02 -14.92 9.73
N ASN A 61 -3.57 -15.31 10.92
CA ASN A 61 -2.57 -16.37 11.16
C ASN A 61 -1.16 -16.09 10.60
N GLY A 62 -0.83 -14.83 10.29
CA GLY A 62 0.50 -14.44 9.83
C GLY A 62 0.77 -14.75 8.35
N ASP A 63 -0.25 -15.22 7.62
CA ASP A 63 -0.20 -15.32 6.17
C ASP A 63 -0.05 -13.93 5.56
N ALA A 64 0.84 -13.78 4.57
CA ALA A 64 1.12 -12.47 4.00
C ALA A 64 1.31 -12.48 2.49
N LEU A 65 1.05 -11.33 1.87
CA LEU A 65 1.34 -11.04 0.47
C LEU A 65 2.24 -9.82 0.35
N GLU A 66 3.30 -9.90 -0.44
CA GLU A 66 4.15 -8.75 -0.75
C GLU A 66 3.70 -8.06 -2.04
N ILE A 67 3.53 -6.74 -1.98
CA ILE A 67 3.15 -5.90 -3.10
C ILE A 67 4.16 -4.76 -3.34
N THR A 68 4.41 -4.46 -4.61
CA THR A 68 5.28 -3.33 -5.00
C THR A 68 4.80 -2.67 -6.30
N GLY A 69 5.06 -1.37 -6.44
CA GLY A 69 4.82 -0.65 -7.68
C GLY A 69 4.84 0.86 -7.53
N THR A 70 4.60 1.56 -8.65
CA THR A 70 4.58 3.04 -8.69
C THR A 70 3.14 3.55 -8.63
N ILE A 71 2.90 4.47 -7.70
CA ILE A 71 1.66 5.19 -7.47
C ILE A 71 1.81 6.57 -8.10
N ARG A 72 1.14 6.79 -9.24
CA ARG A 72 1.32 8.02 -10.03
C ARG A 72 0.29 9.12 -9.75
N SER A 73 -0.82 8.76 -9.13
CA SER A 73 -1.87 9.69 -8.79
C SER A 73 -2.62 9.14 -7.59
N LEU A 74 -2.99 10.04 -6.67
CA LEU A 74 -3.80 9.67 -5.53
C LEU A 74 -5.20 9.23 -5.96
N PHE A 75 -5.72 9.80 -7.05
CA PHE A 75 -7.09 9.63 -7.53
C PHE A 75 -7.26 8.58 -8.64
N ALA A 76 -6.16 8.04 -9.18
CA ALA A 76 -6.22 6.99 -10.21
C ALA A 76 -6.18 5.59 -9.59
N THR A 77 -6.72 4.60 -10.31
CA THR A 77 -6.50 3.18 -10.00
C THR A 77 -5.01 2.84 -10.05
N ARG A 78 -4.46 2.39 -8.93
CA ARG A 78 -3.06 2.00 -8.80
C ARG A 78 -2.94 0.50 -9.05
N LYS A 79 -2.06 0.12 -9.98
CA LYS A 79 -1.76 -1.29 -10.28
C LYS A 79 -0.40 -1.63 -9.69
N LEU A 80 -0.40 -2.46 -8.65
CA LEU A 80 0.80 -2.96 -7.99
C LEU A 80 0.98 -4.43 -8.34
N SER A 81 2.22 -4.90 -8.35
CA SER A 81 2.54 -6.32 -8.56
C SER A 81 2.51 -7.05 -7.23
N VAL A 82 1.90 -8.23 -7.20
CA VAL A 82 2.14 -9.20 -6.13
C VAL A 82 3.41 -9.94 -6.48
N VAL A 83 4.44 -9.78 -5.66
CA VAL A 83 5.79 -10.31 -5.92
C VAL A 83 6.12 -11.56 -5.11
N GLY A 84 5.31 -11.88 -4.11
CA GLY A 84 5.46 -13.06 -3.29
C GLY A 84 4.38 -13.17 -2.22
N GLY A 85 4.60 -14.11 -1.30
CA GLY A 85 3.85 -14.23 -0.06
C GLY A 85 4.44 -15.29 0.86
N SER A 86 3.94 -15.31 2.10
CA SER A 86 4.26 -16.29 3.13
C SER A 86 3.03 -17.16 3.46
N GLY A 87 3.24 -18.25 4.21
CA GLY A 87 2.17 -19.13 4.66
C GLY A 87 1.35 -19.69 3.49
N ARG A 88 0.02 -19.53 3.50
CA ARG A 88 -0.86 -20.00 2.42
C ARG A 88 -0.60 -19.34 1.06
N PHE A 89 0.10 -18.19 1.04
CA PHE A 89 0.43 -17.45 -0.17
C PHE A 89 1.87 -17.67 -0.63
N LYS A 90 2.54 -18.73 -0.16
CA LYS A 90 3.88 -19.07 -0.61
C LYS A 90 3.92 -19.16 -2.15
N TYR A 91 4.90 -18.49 -2.75
CA TYR A 91 5.09 -18.40 -4.20
C TYR A 91 3.99 -17.64 -4.97
N ALA A 92 3.09 -16.92 -4.28
CA ALA A 92 2.06 -16.12 -4.92
C ALA A 92 2.66 -15.08 -5.88
N ARG A 93 2.06 -14.98 -7.07
CA ARG A 93 2.36 -13.95 -8.07
C ARG A 93 1.07 -13.41 -8.62
N GLY A 94 1.02 -12.14 -9.00
CA GLY A 94 -0.21 -11.55 -9.48
C GLY A 94 -0.23 -10.04 -9.49
N LYS A 95 -1.42 -9.47 -9.29
CA LYS A 95 -1.64 -8.03 -9.28
C LYS A 95 -2.52 -7.61 -8.10
N ALA A 96 -2.27 -6.43 -7.58
CA ALA A 96 -3.12 -5.74 -6.64
C ALA A 96 -3.61 -4.42 -7.26
N LEU A 97 -4.92 -4.21 -7.26
CA LEU A 97 -5.55 -2.96 -7.67
C LEU A 97 -5.94 -2.18 -6.42
N VAL A 98 -5.45 -0.96 -6.27
CA VAL A 98 -5.75 -0.07 -5.15
C VAL A 98 -6.51 1.14 -5.66
N ASN A 99 -7.74 1.33 -5.17
CA ASN A 99 -8.64 2.40 -5.59
C ASN A 99 -9.09 3.22 -4.40
N LEU A 100 -9.15 4.54 -4.54
CA LEU A 100 -9.76 5.42 -3.54
C LEU A 100 -11.26 5.14 -3.49
N VAL A 101 -11.81 4.96 -2.29
CA VAL A 101 -13.25 4.77 -2.05
C VAL A 101 -13.86 6.02 -1.46
N SER A 102 -13.19 6.62 -0.46
CA SER A 102 -13.67 7.83 0.20
C SER A 102 -12.50 8.69 0.68
N PHE A 103 -12.77 9.98 0.79
CA PHE A 103 -11.96 10.96 1.46
C PHE A 103 -12.90 11.87 2.25
N ASP A 104 -12.75 11.93 3.57
CA ASP A 104 -13.58 12.76 4.45
C ASP A 104 -12.91 14.08 4.85
N GLY A 105 -11.78 14.42 4.22
CA GLY A 105 -10.96 15.58 4.56
C GLY A 105 -9.73 15.22 5.41
N VAL A 106 -9.74 14.06 6.07
CA VAL A 106 -8.65 13.61 6.96
C VAL A 106 -8.14 12.23 6.55
N LEU A 107 -9.04 11.28 6.33
CA LEU A 107 -8.73 9.88 6.07
C LEU A 107 -9.01 9.51 4.61
N LEU A 108 -8.05 8.85 3.98
CA LEU A 108 -8.19 8.25 2.66
C LEU A 108 -8.46 6.75 2.82
N THR A 109 -9.64 6.30 2.41
CA THR A 109 -9.99 4.87 2.44
C THR A 109 -9.74 4.27 1.07
N PHE A 110 -8.88 3.25 1.02
CA PHE A 110 -8.56 2.53 -0.21
C PHE A 110 -9.15 1.12 -0.23
N LYS A 111 -9.79 0.74 -1.34
CA LYS A 111 -10.14 -0.64 -1.64
C LYS A 111 -8.99 -1.33 -2.36
N ILE A 112 -8.53 -2.44 -1.80
CA ILE A 112 -7.51 -3.29 -2.40
C ILE A 112 -8.20 -4.54 -2.95
N ARG A 113 -7.99 -4.83 -4.24
CA ARG A 113 -8.38 -6.10 -4.88
C ARG A 113 -7.14 -6.83 -5.34
N VAL A 114 -6.87 -7.97 -4.75
CA VAL A 114 -5.76 -8.85 -5.14
C VAL A 114 -6.27 -9.93 -6.11
N THR A 115 -5.48 -10.22 -7.14
CA THR A 115 -5.70 -11.34 -8.05
C THR A 115 -4.40 -12.10 -8.20
N LEU A 116 -4.38 -13.35 -7.76
CA LEU A 116 -3.25 -14.25 -7.87
C LEU A 116 -3.34 -15.05 -9.18
N ARG A 117 -2.19 -15.35 -9.79
CA ARG A 117 -2.08 -16.30 -10.89
C ARG A 117 -2.04 -17.71 -10.32
N SER A 118 -2.84 -18.61 -10.88
CA SER A 118 -2.67 -20.05 -10.66
C SER A 118 -1.63 -20.55 -11.67
N TYR A 119 -0.76 -21.44 -11.19
CA TYR A 119 0.05 -22.33 -12.04
C TYR A 119 -0.50 -23.75 -11.90
#